data_AF-A0A521KNM6-F1
#
_entry.id   AF-A0A521KNM6-F1
#
_cell.length_a   1.000
_cell.length_b   1.000
_cell.length_c   1.000
_cell.angle_alpha   90.00
_cell.angle_beta   90.00
_cell.angle_gamma   90.00
#
_symmetry.space_group_name_H-M   'P 1'
#
loop_
_entity.id
_entity.type
_entity.pdbx_description
1 polymer ?
#
loop_
_entity_poly.entity_id
_entity_poly.type
_entity_poly.pdbx_seq_one_letter_code
_entity_poly.pdbx_strand_id
1 'polypeptide(L)' 'KRKALLRAFGSVHGVKAASVEQLAALPSIGMELARTIVEHLQRPAGN' A
#
# COMPACT_ATOMS: atom_id res chain seq x y z
N LYS A 1 2.27 -4.37 -9.56
CA LYS A 1 1.45 -4.15 -8.33
C LYS A 1 1.31 -2.66 -7.97
N ARG A 2 2.37 -1.83 -8.10
CA ARG A 2 2.32 -0.35 -7.91
C ARG A 2 1.21 0.37 -8.69
N LYS A 3 0.97 0.00 -9.95
CA LYS A 3 -0.05 0.64 -10.81
C LYS A 3 -1.49 0.44 -10.30
N ALA A 4 -1.79 -0.70 -9.66
CA ALA A 4 -3.11 -0.96 -9.09
C ALA A 4 -3.35 -0.10 -7.85
N LEU A 5 -2.33 0.04 -6.99
CA LEU A 5 -2.35 0.92 -5.83
C LEU A 5 -2.53 2.38 -6.24
N LEU A 6 -1.78 2.84 -7.25
CA LEU A 6 -1.92 4.20 -7.77
C LEU A 6 -3.28 4.44 -8.45
N ARG A 7 -3.90 3.44 -9.07
CA ARG A 7 -5.26 3.56 -9.61
C ARG A 7 -6.33 3.57 -8.51
N ALA A 8 -6.15 2.81 -7.44
CA ALA A 8 -7.11 2.72 -6.34
C ALA A 8 -7.03 3.93 -5.39
N PHE A 9 -5.82 4.39 -5.08
CA PHE A 9 -5.58 5.45 -4.09
C PHE A 9 -5.11 6.78 -4.71
N GLY A 10 -4.96 6.84 -6.04
CA GLY A 10 -4.63 8.04 -6.81
C GLY A 10 -3.18 8.52 -6.71
N SER A 11 -2.49 8.29 -5.59
CA SER A 11 -1.13 8.79 -5.36
C SER A 11 -0.39 7.98 -4.30
N VAL A 12 0.94 8.08 -4.27
CA VAL A 12 1.78 7.41 -3.25
C VAL A 12 1.39 7.83 -1.84
N HIS A 13 1.01 9.10 -1.64
CA HIS A 13 0.45 9.58 -0.37
C HIS A 13 -0.87 8.88 -0.01
N GLY A 14 -1.77 8.69 -0.98
CA GLY A 14 -3.01 7.94 -0.78
C GLY A 14 -2.75 6.48 -0.42
N VAL A 15 -1.73 5.85 -1.02
CA VAL A 15 -1.30 4.48 -0.68
C VAL A 15 -0.71 4.41 0.72
N LYS A 16 0.01 5.45 1.16
CA LYS A 16 0.59 5.54 2.51
C LYS A 16 -0.46 5.81 3.60
N ALA A 17 -1.52 6.56 3.24
CA ALA A 17 -2.68 6.78 4.11
C ALA A 17 -3.63 5.57 4.16
N ALA A 18 -3.54 4.65 3.18
CA ALA A 18 -4.34 3.45 3.14
C ALA A 18 -3.96 2.47 4.25
N SER A 19 -4.96 1.89 4.89
CA SER A 19 -4.75 0.83 5.90
C SER A 19 -4.49 -0.53 5.24
N VAL A 20 -3.90 -1.47 6.00
CA VAL A 20 -3.61 -2.85 5.56
C VAL A 20 -4.86 -3.51 4.96
N GLU A 21 -6.02 -3.33 5.59
CA GLU A 21 -7.28 -3.89 5.12
C GLU A 21 -7.74 -3.31 3.77
N GLN A 22 -7.57 -2.00 3.56
CA GLN A 22 -7.90 -1.36 2.28
C GLN A 22 -6.96 -1.79 1.16
N LEU A 23 -5.69 -1.99 1.49
CA LEU A 23 -4.71 -2.53 0.55
C LEU A 23 -5.08 -3.98 0.21
N ALA A 24 -5.42 -4.79 1.22
CA ALA A 24 -5.81 -6.20 1.08
C ALA A 24 -7.16 -6.41 0.37
N ALA A 25 -8.02 -5.37 0.34
CA ALA A 25 -9.27 -5.40 -0.41
C ALA A 25 -9.07 -5.42 -1.93
N LEU A 26 -7.86 -5.13 -2.43
CA LEU A 26 -7.57 -5.20 -3.85
C LEU A 26 -7.37 -6.65 -4.29
N PRO A 27 -7.97 -7.08 -5.41
CA PRO A 27 -7.85 -8.47 -5.89
C PRO A 27 -6.41 -8.89 -6.22
N SER A 28 -5.49 -7.93 -6.36
CA SER A 28 -4.07 -8.17 -6.60
C SER A 28 -3.18 -8.06 -5.36
N ILE A 29 -3.71 -7.69 -4.20
CA ILE A 29 -2.95 -7.47 -2.96
C ILE A 29 -3.64 -8.29 -1.87
N GLY A 30 -3.00 -9.36 -1.40
CA GLY A 30 -3.47 -10.10 -0.23
C GLY A 30 -3.00 -9.45 1.08
N MET A 31 -3.51 -9.95 2.21
CA MET A 31 -3.16 -9.50 3.56
C MET A 31 -1.65 -9.45 3.81
N GLU A 32 -0.91 -10.48 3.41
CA GLU A 32 0.55 -10.53 3.58
C GLU A 32 1.25 -9.39 2.83
N LEU A 33 0.90 -9.21 1.55
CA LEU A 33 1.50 -8.17 0.72
C LEU A 33 1.10 -6.76 1.19
N ALA A 34 -0.15 -6.57 1.60
CA ALA A 34 -0.61 -5.32 2.20
C ALA A 34 0.21 -4.96 3.44
N ARG A 35 0.50 -5.93 4.31
CA ARG A 35 1.31 -5.75 5.51
C ARG A 35 2.74 -5.37 5.17
N THR A 36 3.38 -6.08 4.23
CA THR A 36 4.72 -5.73 3.73
C THR A 36 4.77 -4.32 3.16
N ILE A 37 3.76 -3.90 2.39
CA ILE A 37 3.68 -2.55 1.82
C ILE A 37 3.60 -1.51 2.93
N VAL A 38 2.72 -1.71 3.93
CA VAL A 38 2.57 -0.77 5.05
C VAL A 38 3.85 -0.70 5.88
N GLU A 39 4.49 -1.83 6.19
CA GLU A 39 5.80 -1.84 6.88
C GLU A 39 6.86 -1.05 6.10
N HIS A 40 6.97 -1.27 4.80
CA HIS A 40 7.93 -0.54 3.96
C HIS A 40 7.60 0.95 3.82
N LEU A 41 6.33 1.34 3.87
CA LEU A 41 5.90 2.74 3.80
C LEU A 41 6.00 3.47 5.15
N GLN A 42 5.86 2.72 6.25
CA GLN A 42 6.02 3.22 7.61
C GLN A 42 7.47 3.29 8.05
N ARG A 43 8.37 2.48 7.47
CA ARG A 43 9.80 2.73 7.57
C ARG A 43 10.10 3.97 6.72
N PRO A 44 10.28 5.19 7.31
CA PRO A 44 10.83 6.27 6.52
C PRO A 44 12.16 5.77 5.99
N ALA A 45 12.36 5.86 4.68
CA ALA A 45 13.71 5.75 4.14
C ALA A 45 14.52 6.85 4.84
N GLY A 46 15.32 6.44 5.82
CA GLY A 46 16.42 7.26 6.30
C GLY A 46 17.26 7.59 5.07
N ASN A 47 17.42 8.90 4.86
CA ASN A 47 18.17 9.54 3.79
C ASN A 47 19.55 8.92 3.54
#